data_AF-A0A354B9A2-F1
#
_entry.id   AF-A0A354B9A2-F1
#
_cell.length_a   1.000
_cell.length_b   1.000
_cell.length_c   1.000
_cell.angle_alpha   90.00
_cell.angle_beta   90.00
_cell.angle_gamma   90.00
#
_symmetry.space_group_name_H-M   'P 1'
#
loop_
_entity.id
_entity.type
_entity.pdbx_description
1 polymer ?
#
loop_
_entity_poly.entity_id
_entity_poly.type
_entity_poly.pdbx_seq_one_letter_code
_entity_poly.pdbx_strand_id
1 'polypeptide(L)'
;MSTLDWWRTGTIYQVYIRSFADSNGDGTGDINGLRSKLPYLADLGIDGIWINPWYPSPLLDGGYDVADYRDIHPSYGTLEDADAMIEEAHELGIRILVDLVPNHCSWDHVWFKAALQAAPGSPERARFHFAEGSVADDGTVGPPNNWKSVFGGSAWTQVDDGQWYLHLFDPSQPDLDWTHPEVRE
;
A
#
# COMPACT_ATOMS: atom_id res chain seq x y z
N MET A 1 2.04 37.03 -13.26
CA MET A 1 2.23 36.06 -12.17
C MET A 1 2.46 34.71 -12.82
N SER A 2 3.46 33.96 -12.33
CA SER A 2 3.86 32.66 -12.90
C SER A 2 2.65 31.74 -13.06
N THR A 3 2.43 31.23 -14.28
CA THR A 3 1.37 30.31 -14.68
C THR A 3 1.71 28.84 -14.39
N LEU A 4 2.64 28.60 -13.46
CA LEU A 4 3.09 27.25 -13.15
C LEU A 4 2.10 26.60 -12.19
N ASP A 5 1.78 25.34 -12.45
CA ASP A 5 1.00 24.51 -11.54
C ASP A 5 1.66 24.45 -10.16
N TRP A 6 0.86 24.42 -9.09
CA TRP A 6 1.34 24.54 -7.72
C TRP A 6 2.44 23.53 -7.37
N TRP A 7 2.32 22.29 -7.84
CA TRP A 7 3.26 21.19 -7.55
C TRP A 7 4.65 21.39 -8.15
N ARG A 8 4.83 22.33 -9.08
CA ARG A 8 6.15 22.66 -9.65
C ARG A 8 6.99 23.54 -8.74
N THR A 9 6.34 24.27 -7.83
CA THR A 9 7.00 25.26 -6.96
C THR A 9 6.70 25.07 -5.49
N GLY A 10 5.73 24.22 -5.15
CA GLY A 10 5.27 23.99 -3.80
C GLY A 10 6.24 23.16 -2.97
N THR A 11 6.29 23.45 -1.68
CA THR A 11 7.04 22.69 -0.68
C THR A 11 6.15 21.57 -0.12
N ILE A 12 6.57 20.32 -0.33
CA ILE A 12 5.87 19.14 0.17
C ILE A 12 6.50 18.68 1.49
N TYR A 13 5.67 18.44 2.49
CA TYR A 13 6.05 17.82 3.76
C TYR A 13 5.50 16.40 3.84
N GLN A 14 6.39 15.41 3.88
CA GLN A 14 5.98 14.02 3.99
C GLN A 14 5.71 13.65 5.45
N VAL A 15 4.58 12.98 5.69
CA VAL A 15 4.13 12.52 7.00
C VAL A 15 4.05 11.00 7.02
N TYR A 16 4.83 10.40 7.90
CA TYR A 16 4.64 9.02 8.34
C TYR A 16 3.64 9.00 9.49
N ILE A 17 2.36 8.76 9.19
CA ILE A 17 1.22 9.02 10.09
C ILE A 17 1.38 8.37 11.46
N ARG A 18 1.81 7.11 11.48
CA ARG A 18 2.02 6.30 12.70
C ARG A 18 2.98 6.93 13.71
N SER A 19 3.89 7.79 13.29
CA SER A 19 4.91 8.38 14.17
C SER A 19 4.85 9.89 14.27
N PHE A 20 3.82 10.52 13.71
CA PHE A 20 3.75 11.99 13.64
C PHE A 20 3.13 12.62 14.89
N ALA A 21 1.89 12.27 15.20
CA ALA A 21 1.19 12.79 16.38
C ALA A 21 0.05 11.84 16.78
N ASP A 22 0.04 11.42 18.05
CA ASP A 22 -1.00 10.62 18.68
C ASP A 22 -2.03 11.55 19.35
N SER A 23 -3.32 11.35 19.08
CA SER A 23 -4.42 12.16 19.64
C SER A 23 -5.19 11.47 20.76
N ASN A 24 -5.07 10.15 20.91
CA ASN A 24 -5.91 9.33 21.79
C ASN A 24 -5.14 8.67 22.95
N GLY A 25 -3.81 8.72 22.91
CA GLY A 25 -2.91 8.20 23.94
C GLY A 25 -2.59 6.71 23.82
N ASP A 26 -2.86 6.07 22.67
CA ASP A 26 -2.55 4.66 22.42
C ASP A 26 -1.10 4.40 21.97
N GLY A 27 -0.32 5.46 21.74
CA GLY A 27 1.08 5.42 21.32
C GLY A 27 1.29 5.34 19.81
N THR A 28 0.23 5.39 19.01
CA THR A 28 0.26 5.42 17.55
C THR A 28 -0.24 6.77 17.05
N GLY A 29 0.49 7.36 16.11
CA GLY A 29 0.02 8.56 15.44
C GLY A 29 -1.18 8.27 14.54
N ASP A 30 -2.11 9.22 14.50
CA ASP A 30 -3.43 9.06 13.89
C ASP A 30 -3.85 10.34 13.11
N ILE A 31 -4.95 10.25 12.37
CA ILE A 31 -5.44 11.35 11.50
C ILE A 31 -5.79 12.58 12.33
N ASN A 32 -6.43 12.41 13.49
CA ASN A 32 -6.80 13.53 14.35
C ASN A 32 -5.57 14.18 15.00
N GLY A 33 -4.52 13.40 15.23
CA GLY A 33 -3.21 13.88 15.63
C GLY A 33 -2.58 14.75 14.55
N LEU A 34 -2.53 14.29 13.30
CA LEU A 34 -2.08 15.08 12.15
C LEU A 34 -2.92 16.36 11.98
N ARG A 35 -4.25 16.23 12.03
CA ARG A 35 -5.21 17.34 11.93
C ARG A 35 -4.92 18.41 12.98
N SER A 36 -4.64 18.03 14.22
CA SER A 36 -4.28 18.96 15.31
C SER A 36 -3.01 19.78 15.05
N LYS A 37 -2.15 19.34 14.11
CA LYS A 37 -0.90 20.00 13.73
C LYS A 37 -1.00 20.80 12.44
N LEU A 38 -2.14 20.82 11.75
CA LEU A 38 -2.31 21.64 10.55
C LEU A 38 -1.97 23.12 10.74
N PRO A 39 -2.33 23.79 11.87
CA PRO A 39 -1.91 25.18 12.10
C PRO A 39 -0.39 25.36 12.17
N TYR A 40 0.33 24.39 12.77
CA TYR A 40 1.78 24.38 12.81
C TYR A 40 2.39 24.19 11.41
N LEU A 41 1.82 23.28 10.62
CA LEU A 41 2.29 23.03 9.25
C LEU A 41 2.02 24.23 8.33
N ALA A 42 0.91 24.93 8.52
CA ALA A 42 0.63 26.18 7.82
C ALA A 42 1.63 27.29 8.20
N ASP A 43 1.96 27.44 9.48
CA ASP A 43 2.97 28.40 9.95
C ASP A 43 4.38 28.07 9.43
N LEU A 44 4.71 26.78 9.32
CA LEU A 44 5.94 26.30 8.69
C LEU A 44 6.03 26.72 7.20
N GLY A 45 4.89 27.00 6.55
CA GLY A 45 4.82 27.52 5.19
C GLY A 45 4.86 26.43 4.11
N ILE A 46 4.34 25.23 4.39
CA ILE A 46 4.26 24.14 3.41
C ILE A 46 3.07 24.36 2.47
N ASP A 47 3.18 23.87 1.24
CA ASP A 47 2.10 23.92 0.24
C ASP A 47 1.32 22.61 0.15
N GLY A 48 1.91 21.50 0.60
CA GLY A 48 1.23 20.21 0.62
C GLY A 48 1.82 19.20 1.59
N ILE A 49 0.97 18.27 2.02
CA ILE A 49 1.32 17.12 2.84
C ILE A 49 1.26 15.87 1.95
N TRP A 50 2.30 15.06 1.98
CA TRP A 50 2.26 13.70 1.43
C TRP A 50 2.17 12.70 2.58
N ILE A 51 1.04 12.01 2.69
CA ILE A 51 0.78 11.02 3.74
C ILE A 51 1.16 9.65 3.19
N ASN A 52 2.02 8.92 3.93
CA ASN A 52 2.30 7.51 3.63
C ASN A 52 1.03 6.64 3.77
N PRO A 53 1.05 5.36 3.33
CA PRO A 53 -0.14 4.52 3.35
C PRO A 53 -0.84 4.51 4.71
N TRP A 54 -2.12 4.89 4.69
CA TRP A 54 -3.00 4.95 5.85
C TRP A 54 -4.17 3.95 5.76
N TYR A 55 -4.12 3.06 4.78
CA TYR A 55 -5.17 2.10 4.44
C TYR A 55 -5.15 0.89 5.40
N PRO A 56 -6.26 0.13 5.53
CA PRO A 56 -6.24 -1.18 6.16
C PRO A 56 -5.10 -2.04 5.62
N SER A 57 -4.34 -2.62 6.56
CA SER A 57 -3.09 -3.31 6.28
C SER A 57 -2.71 -4.14 7.51
N PRO A 58 -2.11 -5.33 7.33
CA PRO A 58 -1.46 -6.06 8.42
C PRO A 58 -0.25 -5.33 9.03
N LEU A 59 0.24 -4.27 8.38
CA LEU A 59 1.40 -3.45 8.75
C LEU A 59 2.72 -4.24 8.77
N LEU A 60 2.83 -5.29 7.96
CA LEU A 60 4.06 -6.09 7.84
C LEU A 60 5.15 -5.33 7.06
N ASP A 61 4.74 -4.38 6.21
CA ASP A 61 5.61 -3.40 5.54
C ASP A 61 5.14 -1.98 5.84
N GLY A 62 4.75 -1.70 7.09
CA GLY A 62 4.42 -0.34 7.54
C GLY A 62 3.24 0.32 6.83
N GLY A 63 2.34 -0.47 6.22
CA GLY A 63 1.14 0.01 5.51
C GLY A 63 1.19 -0.16 3.99
N TYR A 64 2.35 -0.52 3.42
CA TYR A 64 2.45 -0.76 1.97
C TYR A 64 1.84 -2.11 1.55
N ASP A 65 1.61 -3.01 2.48
CA ASP A 65 0.78 -4.21 2.34
C ASP A 65 -0.72 -3.88 2.49
N VAL A 66 -1.33 -3.24 1.47
CA VAL A 66 -2.71 -2.71 1.52
C VAL A 66 -3.77 -3.81 1.34
N ALA A 67 -4.65 -3.97 2.33
CA ALA A 67 -5.75 -4.94 2.32
C ALA A 67 -7.09 -4.37 1.79
N ASP A 68 -7.29 -3.06 1.88
CA ASP A 68 -8.42 -2.36 1.25
C ASP A 68 -8.02 -0.92 0.91
N TYR A 69 -8.05 -0.53 -0.36
CA TYR A 69 -7.67 0.81 -0.81
C TYR A 69 -8.75 1.88 -0.56
N ARG A 70 -9.94 1.50 -0.07
CA ARG A 70 -11.11 2.38 0.03
C ARG A 70 -11.48 2.78 1.46
N ASP A 71 -10.69 2.37 2.44
CA ASP A 71 -10.95 2.64 3.84
C ASP A 71 -9.67 3.12 4.54
N ILE A 72 -9.80 3.53 5.80
CA ILE A 72 -8.70 3.95 6.67
C ILE A 72 -8.37 2.83 7.66
N HIS A 73 -7.08 2.63 7.93
CA HIS A 73 -6.64 1.67 8.93
C HIS A 73 -7.29 2.02 10.29
N PRO A 74 -7.92 1.06 11.00
CA PRO A 74 -8.65 1.36 12.23
C PRO A 74 -7.83 2.04 13.34
N SER A 75 -6.50 1.83 13.36
CA SER A 75 -5.59 2.53 14.28
C SER A 75 -5.28 3.99 13.91
N TYR A 76 -5.66 4.45 12.71
CA TYR A 76 -5.41 5.83 12.26
C TYR A 76 -6.68 6.70 12.27
N GLY A 77 -7.88 6.11 12.26
CA GLY A 77 -9.14 6.85 12.32
C GLY A 77 -10.18 6.27 11.37
N THR A 78 -11.11 7.12 10.93
CA THR A 78 -12.15 6.77 9.96
C THR A 78 -12.07 7.61 8.68
N LEU A 79 -12.89 7.26 7.68
CA LEU A 79 -13.07 8.09 6.48
C LEU A 79 -13.59 9.49 6.83
N GLU A 80 -14.45 9.63 7.84
CA GLU A 80 -14.94 10.95 8.29
C GLU A 80 -13.82 11.79 8.93
N ASP A 81 -12.89 11.16 9.66
CA ASP A 81 -11.71 11.86 10.17
C ASP A 81 -10.81 12.33 9.01
N ALA A 82 -10.65 11.50 7.98
CA ALA A 82 -9.87 11.84 6.78
C ALA A 82 -10.51 13.01 6.02
N ASP A 83 -11.81 12.97 5.77
CA ASP A 83 -12.56 14.04 5.12
C ASP A 83 -12.40 15.36 5.86
N ALA A 84 -12.59 15.36 7.19
CA ALA A 84 -12.46 16.56 7.99
C ALA A 84 -11.02 17.12 7.99
N MET A 85 -10.01 16.26 8.04
CA MET A 85 -8.60 16.68 7.96
C MET A 85 -8.27 17.28 6.59
N ILE A 86 -8.76 16.67 5.50
CA ILE A 86 -8.56 17.17 4.14
C ILE A 86 -9.24 18.52 3.95
N GLU A 87 -10.47 18.69 4.43
CA GLU A 87 -11.21 19.95 4.37
C GLU A 87 -10.45 21.07 5.11
N GLU A 88 -10.04 20.83 6.35
CA GLU A 88 -9.29 21.81 7.15
C GLU A 88 -7.91 22.13 6.56
N ALA A 89 -7.22 21.14 6.00
CA ALA A 89 -5.95 21.38 5.30
C ALA A 89 -6.17 22.31 4.09
N HIS A 90 -7.24 22.09 3.32
CA HIS A 90 -7.59 22.93 2.18
C HIS A 90 -7.97 24.36 2.59
N GLU A 91 -8.66 24.55 3.71
CA GLU A 91 -8.94 25.88 4.27
C GLU A 91 -7.67 26.66 4.60
N LEU A 92 -6.61 25.95 5.01
CA LEU A 92 -5.28 26.50 5.27
C LEU A 92 -4.43 26.63 4.01
N GLY A 93 -4.97 26.30 2.83
CA GLY A 93 -4.26 26.33 1.55
C GLY A 93 -3.29 25.18 1.34
N ILE A 94 -3.28 24.16 2.21
CA ILE A 94 -2.41 22.99 2.14
C ILE A 94 -3.07 21.92 1.28
N ARG A 95 -2.33 21.37 0.30
CA ARG A 95 -2.78 20.25 -0.53
C ARG A 95 -2.49 18.91 0.14
N ILE A 96 -3.35 17.92 -0.06
CA ILE A 96 -3.12 16.55 0.43
C ILE A 96 -2.76 15.64 -0.74
N LEU A 97 -1.64 14.93 -0.63
CA LEU A 97 -1.28 13.80 -1.46
C LEU A 97 -1.33 12.55 -0.60
N VAL A 98 -1.94 11.50 -1.13
CA VAL A 98 -1.93 10.16 -0.53
C VAL A 98 -1.00 9.26 -1.32
N ASP A 99 -0.30 8.38 -0.62
CA ASP A 99 0.47 7.34 -1.26
C ASP A 99 -0.45 6.36 -1.99
N LEU A 100 -0.05 5.93 -3.19
CA LEU A 100 -0.73 4.89 -3.94
C LEU A 100 0.25 3.73 -4.12
N VAL A 101 -0.19 2.52 -3.74
CA VAL A 101 0.62 1.30 -3.82
C VAL A 101 0.04 0.36 -4.88
N PRO A 102 0.37 0.56 -6.18
CA PRO A 102 -0.29 -0.14 -7.28
C PRO A 102 0.37 -1.48 -7.66
N ASN A 103 1.63 -1.69 -7.30
CA ASN A 103 2.37 -2.88 -7.76
C ASN A 103 1.81 -4.18 -7.17
N HIS A 104 1.51 -4.17 -5.88
CA HIS A 104 1.05 -5.31 -5.09
C HIS A 104 -0.05 -4.85 -4.15
N CYS A 105 -0.83 -5.81 -3.64
CA CYS A 105 -1.72 -5.61 -2.52
C CYS A 105 -1.32 -6.56 -1.37
N SER A 106 -2.01 -6.50 -0.24
CA SER A 106 -1.84 -7.47 0.84
C SER A 106 -2.39 -8.84 0.43
N TRP A 107 -1.84 -9.90 1.00
CA TRP A 107 -2.42 -11.24 0.98
C TRP A 107 -3.81 -11.29 1.66
N ASP A 108 -4.13 -10.28 2.46
CA ASP A 108 -5.40 -10.11 3.14
C ASP A 108 -6.44 -9.41 2.27
N HIS A 109 -6.02 -8.88 1.12
CA HIS A 109 -6.92 -8.28 0.15
C HIS A 109 -7.88 -9.34 -0.43
N VAL A 110 -9.14 -8.94 -0.64
CA VAL A 110 -10.21 -9.84 -1.10
C VAL A 110 -9.86 -10.56 -2.40
N TRP A 111 -9.15 -9.90 -3.31
CA TRP A 111 -8.71 -10.51 -4.57
C TRP A 111 -7.71 -11.65 -4.36
N PHE A 112 -6.73 -11.50 -3.46
CA PHE A 112 -5.76 -12.56 -3.23
C PHE A 112 -6.37 -13.73 -2.45
N LYS A 113 -7.23 -13.44 -1.48
CA LYS A 113 -8.03 -14.48 -0.80
C LYS A 113 -8.85 -15.30 -1.79
N ALA A 114 -9.51 -14.64 -2.75
CA ALA A 114 -10.25 -15.32 -3.81
C ALA A 114 -9.32 -16.13 -4.73
N ALA A 115 -8.16 -15.58 -5.10
CA ALA A 115 -7.16 -16.28 -5.91
C ALA A 115 -6.66 -17.57 -5.23
N LEU A 116 -6.37 -17.52 -3.93
CA LEU A 116 -5.94 -18.70 -3.14
C LEU A 116 -7.01 -19.78 -3.04
N GLN A 117 -8.29 -19.41 -3.06
CA GLN A 117 -9.42 -20.36 -3.00
C GLN A 117 -9.79 -20.92 -4.37
N ALA A 118 -9.40 -20.25 -5.45
CA ALA A 118 -9.74 -20.63 -6.81
C ALA A 118 -8.72 -21.62 -7.40
N ALA A 119 -9.19 -22.45 -8.34
CA ALA A 119 -8.34 -23.43 -9.01
C ALA A 119 -7.29 -22.73 -9.92
N PRO A 120 -6.14 -23.40 -10.19
CA PRO A 120 -5.17 -22.95 -11.18
C PRO A 120 -5.83 -22.63 -12.54
N GLY A 121 -5.45 -21.50 -13.15
CA GLY A 121 -6.00 -21.03 -14.43
C GLY A 121 -7.35 -20.30 -14.34
N SER A 122 -7.87 -20.06 -13.13
CA SER A 122 -9.09 -19.27 -12.92
C SER A 122 -8.88 -17.76 -13.17
N PRO A 123 -9.96 -17.00 -13.45
CA PRO A 123 -9.90 -15.54 -13.53
C PRO A 123 -9.37 -14.87 -12.26
N GLU A 124 -9.67 -15.43 -11.08
CA GLU A 124 -9.19 -14.91 -9.80
C GLU A 124 -7.67 -15.02 -9.68
N ARG A 125 -7.09 -16.16 -10.09
CA ARG A 125 -5.63 -16.36 -10.15
C ARG A 125 -4.97 -15.43 -11.17
N ALA A 126 -5.63 -15.16 -12.29
CA ALA A 126 -5.09 -14.34 -13.38
C ALA A 126 -4.86 -12.86 -13.02
N ARG A 127 -5.35 -12.39 -11.86
CA ARG A 127 -5.05 -11.04 -11.33
C ARG A 127 -3.66 -10.92 -10.74
N PHE A 128 -2.96 -12.03 -10.52
CA PHE A 128 -1.64 -12.10 -9.91
C PHE A 128 -0.73 -13.00 -10.72
N HIS A 129 0.58 -12.91 -10.48
CA HIS A 129 1.54 -13.78 -11.12
C HIS A 129 1.64 -15.13 -10.38
N PHE A 130 0.90 -16.13 -10.87
CA PHE A 130 1.04 -17.54 -10.48
C PHE A 130 1.82 -18.33 -11.52
N ALA A 131 2.72 -19.21 -11.08
CA ALA A 131 3.53 -20.05 -11.97
C ALA A 131 3.86 -21.41 -11.35
N GLU A 132 4.12 -22.39 -12.23
CA GLU A 132 4.66 -23.68 -11.83
C GLU A 132 6.12 -23.57 -11.40
N GLY A 133 6.51 -24.41 -10.42
CA GLY A 133 7.90 -24.48 -9.96
C GLY A 133 8.85 -25.02 -11.04
N SER A 134 10.14 -24.68 -10.93
CA SER A 134 11.17 -25.30 -11.76
C SER A 134 11.52 -26.69 -11.22
N VAL A 135 11.77 -27.66 -12.11
CA VAL A 135 12.15 -29.03 -11.73
C VAL A 135 13.64 -29.23 -12.04
N ALA A 136 14.43 -29.55 -11.03
CA ALA A 136 15.84 -29.88 -11.17
C ALA A 136 16.06 -31.31 -11.71
N ASP A 137 17.29 -31.61 -12.16
CA ASP A 137 17.65 -32.93 -12.71
C ASP A 137 17.43 -34.09 -11.73
N ASP A 138 17.51 -33.82 -10.42
CA ASP A 138 17.25 -34.80 -9.35
C ASP A 138 15.77 -34.93 -8.97
N GLY A 139 14.87 -34.22 -9.67
CA GLY A 139 13.44 -34.21 -9.43
C GLY A 139 12.97 -33.22 -8.35
N THR A 140 13.87 -32.46 -7.73
CA THR A 140 13.49 -31.45 -6.74
C THR A 140 12.74 -30.29 -7.41
N VAL A 141 11.60 -29.91 -6.84
CA VAL A 141 10.82 -28.75 -7.31
C VAL A 141 11.23 -27.51 -6.51
N GLY A 142 11.68 -26.48 -7.22
CA GLY A 142 12.02 -25.17 -6.66
C GLY A 142 11.12 -24.06 -7.19
N PRO A 143 11.40 -22.78 -6.85
CA PRO A 143 10.65 -21.65 -7.39
C PRO A 143 10.76 -21.56 -8.93
N PRO A 144 9.85 -20.84 -9.60
CA PRO A 144 9.82 -20.74 -11.07
C PRO A 144 11.11 -20.17 -11.67
N ASN A 145 11.78 -19.26 -10.96
CA ASN A 145 13.07 -18.69 -11.34
C ASN A 145 13.90 -18.31 -10.10
N ASN A 146 15.08 -17.71 -10.32
CA ASN A 146 16.02 -17.32 -9.27
C ASN A 146 15.88 -15.85 -8.82
N TRP A 147 14.75 -15.21 -9.08
CA TRP A 147 14.51 -13.82 -8.66
C TRP A 147 14.52 -13.71 -7.13
N LYS A 148 15.03 -12.57 -6.67
CA LYS A 148 15.15 -12.27 -5.24
C LYS A 148 14.19 -11.16 -4.87
N SER A 149 13.55 -11.32 -3.71
CA SER A 149 12.81 -10.23 -3.09
C SER A 149 13.77 -9.09 -2.75
N VAL A 150 13.27 -7.85 -2.82
CA VAL A 150 13.97 -6.64 -2.38
C VAL A 150 14.36 -6.73 -0.90
N PHE A 151 13.56 -7.45 -0.09
CA PHE A 151 13.83 -7.67 1.34
C PHE A 151 14.71 -8.90 1.63
N GLY A 152 15.12 -9.61 0.57
CA GLY A 152 15.97 -10.79 0.64
C GLY A 152 15.20 -12.11 0.60
N GLY A 153 15.90 -13.18 0.24
CA GLY A 153 15.27 -14.48 -0.01
C GLY A 153 14.69 -14.61 -1.43
N SER A 154 13.86 -15.64 -1.63
CA SER A 154 13.12 -15.88 -2.86
C SER A 154 12.05 -14.81 -3.07
N ALA A 155 11.81 -14.39 -4.32
CA ALA A 155 10.64 -13.57 -4.68
C ALA A 155 9.36 -14.42 -4.89
N TRP A 156 9.40 -15.71 -4.57
CA TRP A 156 8.32 -16.65 -4.81
C TRP A 156 8.01 -17.44 -3.55
N THR A 157 6.72 -17.57 -3.26
CA THR A 157 6.18 -18.41 -2.19
C THR A 157 5.24 -19.46 -2.78
N GLN A 158 5.42 -20.72 -2.38
CA GLN A 158 4.59 -21.84 -2.83
C GLN A 158 3.28 -21.88 -2.02
N VAL A 159 2.17 -22.14 -2.71
CA VAL A 159 0.85 -22.36 -2.10
C VAL A 159 0.50 -23.86 -2.09
N ASP A 160 -0.54 -24.23 -1.33
CA ASP A 160 -0.87 -25.64 -1.04
C ASP A 160 -1.12 -26.52 -2.27
N ASP A 161 -1.57 -25.95 -3.39
CA ASP A 161 -1.80 -26.66 -4.65
C ASP A 161 -0.53 -26.85 -5.49
N GLY A 162 0.62 -26.37 -5.00
CA GLY A 162 1.94 -26.54 -5.60
C GLY A 162 2.38 -25.37 -6.49
N GLN A 163 1.49 -24.47 -6.88
CA GLN A 163 1.86 -23.27 -7.63
C GLN A 163 2.62 -22.28 -6.74
N TRP A 164 3.34 -21.36 -7.37
CA TRP A 164 4.07 -20.28 -6.70
C TRP A 164 3.45 -18.95 -7.10
N TYR A 165 3.32 -18.01 -6.15
CA TYR A 165 3.01 -16.62 -6.46
C TYR A 165 4.24 -15.73 -6.32
N LEU A 166 4.29 -14.71 -7.17
CA LEU A 166 5.33 -13.68 -7.12
C LEU A 166 5.02 -12.67 -6.00
N HIS A 167 6.06 -12.32 -5.25
CA HIS A 167 6.11 -11.16 -4.38
C HIS A 167 7.52 -10.54 -4.48
N LEU A 168 7.63 -9.34 -5.06
CA LEU A 168 8.92 -8.67 -5.19
C LEU A 168 9.39 -8.07 -3.86
N PHE A 169 8.50 -7.97 -2.88
CA PHE A 169 8.75 -7.45 -1.54
C PHE A 169 8.51 -8.55 -0.49
N ASP A 170 7.71 -8.30 0.55
CA ASP A 170 7.37 -9.27 1.58
C ASP A 170 6.44 -10.37 1.02
N PRO A 171 6.49 -11.63 1.51
CA PRO A 171 5.55 -12.68 1.11
C PRO A 171 4.07 -12.31 1.29
N SER A 172 3.75 -11.38 2.18
CA SER A 172 2.39 -10.84 2.34
C SER A 172 1.98 -9.83 1.26
N GLN A 173 2.85 -9.52 0.28
CA GLN A 173 2.64 -8.53 -0.78
C GLN A 173 2.65 -9.20 -2.18
N PRO A 174 1.64 -10.01 -2.53
CA PRO A 174 1.52 -10.60 -3.86
C PRO A 174 1.42 -9.54 -4.97
N ASP A 175 2.28 -9.66 -5.98
CA ASP A 175 2.33 -8.76 -7.12
C ASP A 175 1.10 -8.94 -8.03
N LEU A 176 0.45 -7.82 -8.33
CA LEU A 176 -0.65 -7.76 -9.28
C LEU A 176 -0.13 -7.93 -10.72
N ASP A 177 -0.85 -8.69 -11.53
CA ASP A 177 -0.54 -8.83 -12.96
C ASP A 177 -1.17 -7.67 -13.74
N TRP A 178 -0.38 -6.63 -13.98
CA TRP A 178 -0.79 -5.44 -14.75
C TRP A 178 -1.10 -5.74 -16.23
N THR A 179 -0.77 -6.93 -16.73
CA THR A 179 -1.20 -7.37 -18.06
C THR A 179 -2.66 -7.85 -18.08
N HIS A 180 -3.28 -8.09 -16.92
CA HIS A 180 -4.69 -8.43 -16.79
C HIS A 180 -5.59 -7.17 -16.90
N PRO A 181 -6.65 -7.17 -17.75
CA PRO A 181 -7.52 -6.00 -17.94
C PRO A 181 -8.19 -5.49 -16.66
N GLU A 182 -8.74 -6.38 -15.84
CA GLU A 182 -9.44 -6.01 -14.60
C GLU A 182 -8.49 -5.39 -13.54
N VAL A 183 -7.19 -5.64 -13.64
CA VAL A 183 -6.20 -5.01 -12.74
C VAL A 183 -5.95 -3.55 -13.15
N ARG A 184 -6.12 -3.22 -14.44
CA ARG A 184 -5.84 -1.88 -14.97
C ARG A 184 -7.02 -0.90 -14.91
N GLU A 185 -8.24 -1.42 -14.91
CA GLU A 185 -9.50 -0.65 -14.97
C GLU A 185 -10.02 -0.27 -13.58
#